data_AF-A0A6M7U449-F1
#
_entry.id   AF-A0A6M7U449-F1
#
_cell.length_a   1.000
_cell.length_b   1.000
_cell.length_c   1.000
_cell.angle_alpha   90.00
_cell.angle_beta   90.00
_cell.angle_gamma   90.00
#
_symmetry.space_group_name_H-M   'P 1'
#
loop_
_entity.id
_entity.type
_entity.pdbx_description
1 polymer ?
#
loop_
_entity_poly.entity_id
_entity_poly.type
_entity_poly.pdbx_seq_one_letter_code
_entity_poly.pdbx_strand_id
1 'polypeptide(L)'
;MQLDLFTDMKPAEVKSDGTVRAFPPARRAALVRSTAATIYAKSYQAGRAFWSKHVAQLKRELKAIGIDASGMAVEIDRYTIAVGREIDRLTYSRRRPDGAA
;
A
#
# COMPACT_ATOMS: atom_id res chain seq x y z
N MET A 1 -37.23 15.83 9.14
CA MET A 1 -36.80 15.18 7.90
C MET A 1 -35.47 14.52 8.16
N GLN A 2 -35.48 13.23 8.48
CA GLN A 2 -34.30 12.44 8.86
C GLN A 2 -33.98 11.53 7.68
N LEU A 3 -32.75 11.62 7.17
CA LEU A 3 -32.27 10.85 6.02
C LEU A 3 -32.20 9.36 6.38
N ASP A 4 -33.05 8.57 5.74
CA ASP A 4 -32.92 7.12 5.62
C ASP A 4 -31.62 6.79 4.87
N LEU A 5 -30.56 6.48 5.62
CA LEU A 5 -29.24 6.13 5.06
C LEU A 5 -29.02 4.61 4.98
N PHE A 6 -30.03 3.79 5.33
CA PHE A 6 -29.87 2.34 5.47
C PHE A 6 -30.90 1.51 4.70
N THR A 7 -31.57 2.10 3.73
CA THR A 7 -32.60 1.40 2.95
C THR A 7 -32.05 1.10 1.55
N ASP A 8 -32.02 -0.19 1.21
CA ASP A 8 -31.84 -0.74 -0.14
C ASP A 8 -30.48 -0.67 -0.82
N MET A 9 -29.38 -0.87 -0.08
CA MET A 9 -28.29 -1.63 -0.69
C MET A 9 -28.59 -3.11 -0.55
N LYS A 10 -29.26 -3.68 -1.57
CA LYS A 10 -29.11 -5.11 -1.90
C LYS A 10 -27.64 -5.46 -1.70
N PRO A 11 -27.31 -6.56 -1.02
CA PRO A 11 -25.95 -7.06 -1.07
C PRO A 11 -25.71 -7.38 -2.54
N ALA A 12 -25.10 -6.45 -3.28
CA ALA A 12 -24.36 -6.82 -4.47
C ALA A 12 -23.51 -7.98 -4.00
N GLU A 13 -23.68 -9.14 -4.62
CA GLU A 13 -22.85 -10.31 -4.40
C GLU A 13 -21.41 -9.85 -4.41
N VAL A 14 -20.90 -9.55 -3.21
CA VAL A 14 -19.48 -9.61 -2.96
C VAL A 14 -19.26 -11.10 -3.07
N LYS A 15 -18.93 -11.54 -4.28
CA LYS A 15 -18.26 -12.82 -4.49
C LYS A 15 -17.02 -12.71 -3.62
N SER A 16 -17.17 -13.07 -2.35
CA SER A 16 -16.08 -13.36 -1.46
C SER A 16 -15.51 -14.63 -2.05
N ASP A 17 -14.62 -14.47 -3.03
CA ASP A 17 -13.56 -15.43 -3.18
C ASP A 17 -12.97 -15.53 -1.78
N GLY A 18 -13.09 -16.70 -1.15
CA GLY A 18 -12.54 -16.98 0.18
C GLY A 18 -11.01 -16.87 0.24
N THR A 19 -10.41 -16.09 -0.65
CA THR A 19 -9.03 -15.67 -0.71
C THR A 19 -8.75 -14.82 0.51
N VAL A 20 -8.38 -15.50 1.59
CA VAL A 20 -7.65 -14.92 2.72
C VAL A 20 -6.51 -14.09 2.13
N ARG A 21 -6.68 -12.76 2.15
CA ARG A 21 -5.64 -11.82 1.73
C ARG A 21 -4.50 -11.96 2.73
N ALA A 22 -3.50 -12.77 2.40
CA ALA A 22 -2.35 -13.10 3.25
C ALA A 22 -1.44 -11.91 3.62
N PHE A 23 -1.82 -10.68 3.30
CA PHE A 23 -1.10 -9.48 3.65
C PHE A 23 -1.97 -8.62 4.58
N PRO A 24 -1.89 -8.84 5.91
CA PRO A 24 -2.69 -8.11 6.89
C PRO A 24 -2.62 -6.60 6.62
N PRO A 25 -3.74 -5.87 6.55
CA PRO A 25 -3.74 -4.42 6.31
C PRO A 25 -2.80 -3.66 7.26
N ALA A 26 -2.70 -4.12 8.52
CA ALA A 26 -1.78 -3.58 9.51
C ALA A 26 -0.29 -3.79 9.14
N ARG A 27 0.09 -4.95 8.58
CA ARG A 27 1.44 -5.19 8.04
C ARG A 27 1.73 -4.30 6.84
N ARG A 28 0.74 -4.07 5.96
CA ARG A 28 0.91 -3.12 4.83
C ARG A 28 1.21 -1.71 5.30
N ALA A 29 0.47 -1.19 6.28
CA ALA A 29 0.63 0.20 6.71
C ALA A 29 2.00 0.47 7.37
N ALA A 30 2.49 -0.43 8.23
CA ALA A 30 3.82 -0.29 8.82
C ALA A 30 4.93 -0.43 7.77
N LEU A 31 4.81 -1.40 6.86
CA LEU A 31 5.76 -1.63 5.77
C LEU A 31 5.81 -0.46 4.79
N VAL A 32 4.66 0.09 4.40
CA VAL A 32 4.57 1.27 3.53
C VAL A 32 5.28 2.45 4.17
N ARG A 33 4.99 2.75 5.45
CA ARG A 33 5.61 3.85 6.19
C ARG A 33 7.13 3.70 6.31
N SER A 34 7.61 2.53 6.72
CA SER A 34 9.05 2.28 6.87
C SER A 34 9.79 2.33 5.53
N THR A 35 9.19 1.79 4.47
CA THR A 35 9.75 1.81 3.11
C THR A 35 9.79 3.22 2.56
N ALA A 36 8.70 3.99 2.69
CA ALA A 36 8.64 5.37 2.26
C ALA A 36 9.68 6.24 2.99
N ALA A 37 9.80 6.12 4.32
CA ALA A 37 10.83 6.81 5.09
C ALA A 37 12.25 6.44 4.64
N THR A 38 12.49 5.15 4.35
CA THR A 38 13.79 4.66 3.87
C THR A 38 14.15 5.20 2.50
N ILE A 39 13.17 5.28 1.57
CA ILE A 39 13.37 5.86 0.24
C ILE A 39 13.59 7.37 0.36
N TYR A 40 12.76 8.04 1.17
CA TYR A 40 12.81 9.49 1.38
C TYR A 40 14.15 9.95 1.98
N ALA A 41 14.76 9.14 2.85
CA ALA A 41 16.06 9.43 3.45
C ALA A 41 17.25 9.19 2.50
N LYS A 42 17.04 8.55 1.34
CA LYS A 42 18.10 8.19 0.39
C LYS A 42 18.19 9.18 -0.78
N SER A 43 19.37 9.24 -1.41
CA SER A 43 19.50 9.87 -2.73
C SER A 43 18.66 9.10 -3.77
N TYR A 44 18.31 9.77 -4.87
CA TYR A 44 17.47 9.16 -5.92
C TYR A 44 18.02 7.81 -6.42
N GLN A 45 19.33 7.73 -6.70
CA GLN A 45 19.96 6.50 -7.18
C GLN A 45 19.93 5.38 -6.13
N ALA A 46 20.22 5.70 -4.87
CA ALA A 46 20.20 4.74 -3.77
C ALA A 46 18.77 4.28 -3.43
N GLY A 47 17.79 5.19 -3.50
CA GLY A 47 16.37 4.91 -3.33
C GLY A 47 15.84 3.98 -4.42
N ARG A 48 16.19 4.24 -5.69
CA ARG A 48 15.83 3.38 -6.82
C ARG A 48 16.42 1.96 -6.69
N ALA A 49 17.70 1.87 -6.31
CA ALA A 49 18.35 0.57 -6.10
C ALA A 49 17.71 -0.22 -4.94
N PHE A 50 17.40 0.46 -3.84
CA PHE A 50 16.66 -0.12 -2.72
C PHE A 50 15.28 -0.62 -3.15
N TRP A 51 14.50 0.23 -3.85
CA TRP A 51 13.15 -0.12 -4.31
C TRP A 51 13.14 -1.36 -5.21
N SER A 52 14.07 -1.43 -6.16
CA SER A 52 14.19 -2.59 -7.05
C SER A 52 14.43 -3.90 -6.28
N LYS A 53 15.38 -3.89 -5.33
CA LYS A 53 15.65 -5.05 -4.46
C LYS A 53 14.44 -5.40 -3.59
N HIS A 54 13.77 -4.40 -3.04
CA HIS A 54 12.60 -4.57 -2.17
C HIS A 54 11.43 -5.20 -2.91
N VAL A 55 11.10 -4.70 -4.11
CA VAL A 55 10.02 -5.27 -4.94
C VAL A 55 10.35 -6.69 -5.39
N ALA A 56 11.62 -6.97 -5.73
CA ALA A 56 12.04 -8.34 -6.08
C ALA A 56 11.85 -9.31 -4.91
N GLN A 57 12.17 -8.89 -3.69
CA GLN A 57 11.95 -9.67 -2.48
C GLN A 57 10.45 -9.89 -2.21
N LEU A 58 9.63 -8.85 -2.29
CA LEU A 58 8.18 -8.97 -2.13
C LEU A 58 7.57 -9.94 -3.15
N LYS A 59 7.98 -9.87 -4.42
CA LYS A 59 7.52 -10.82 -5.45
C LYS A 59 7.87 -12.27 -5.10
N ARG A 60 9.05 -12.51 -4.51
CA ARG A 60 9.44 -13.86 -4.05
C ARG A 60 8.57 -14.34 -2.89
N GLU A 61 8.28 -13.45 -1.94
CA GLU A 61 7.40 -13.76 -0.81
C GLU A 61 5.97 -14.04 -1.26
N LEU A 62 5.40 -13.21 -2.14
CA LEU A 62 4.07 -13.43 -2.71
C LEU A 62 4.00 -14.72 -3.54
N LYS A 63 5.05 -15.05 -4.28
CA LYS A 63 5.16 -16.33 -4.99
C LYS A 63 5.22 -17.51 -4.01
N ALA A 64 5.96 -17.39 -2.91
CA ALA A 64 6.11 -18.46 -1.92
C ALA A 64 4.79 -18.80 -1.21
N ILE A 65 3.89 -17.83 -1.06
CA ILE A 65 2.53 -18.04 -0.51
C ILE A 65 1.49 -18.44 -1.58
N GLY A 66 1.93 -18.72 -2.80
CA GLY A 66 1.06 -19.24 -3.87
C GLY A 66 0.26 -18.19 -4.63
N ILE A 67 0.58 -16.89 -4.53
CA ILE A 67 -0.07 -15.89 -5.37
C ILE A 67 0.46 -16.00 -6.80
N ASP A 68 -0.47 -15.99 -7.76
CA ASP A 68 -0.20 -16.07 -9.19
C ASP A 68 0.39 -14.75 -9.74
N ALA A 69 0.88 -14.79 -10.97
CA ALA A 69 1.52 -13.62 -11.57
C ALA A 69 0.60 -12.39 -11.67
N SER A 70 -0.70 -12.62 -11.93
CA SER A 70 -1.68 -11.54 -12.03
C SER A 70 -1.96 -10.91 -10.66
N GLY A 71 -2.21 -11.73 -9.63
CA GLY A 71 -2.38 -11.27 -8.26
C GLY A 71 -1.15 -10.54 -7.72
N MET A 72 0.06 -11.03 -8.04
CA MET A 72 1.31 -10.35 -7.68
C MET A 72 1.42 -8.97 -8.31
N ALA A 73 1.08 -8.82 -9.59
CA ALA A 73 1.12 -7.53 -10.26
C ALA A 73 0.17 -6.52 -9.59
N VAL A 74 -1.06 -6.93 -9.30
CA VAL A 74 -2.05 -6.09 -8.61
C VAL A 74 -1.58 -5.67 -7.21
N GLU A 75 -1.01 -6.59 -6.45
CA GLU A 75 -0.56 -6.30 -5.09
C GLU A 75 0.68 -5.39 -5.08
N ILE A 76 1.62 -5.57 -6.02
CA ILE A 76 2.78 -4.69 -6.17
C ILE A 76 2.37 -3.29 -6.64
N ASP A 77 1.40 -3.18 -7.56
CA ASP A 77 0.89 -1.88 -8.03
C ASP A 77 0.25 -1.10 -6.87
N ARG A 78 -0.67 -1.72 -6.13
CA ARG A 78 -1.29 -1.14 -4.92
C ARG A 78 -0.25 -0.70 -3.90
N TYR A 79 0.78 -1.51 -3.69
CA TYR A 79 1.87 -1.19 -2.77
C TYR A 79 2.69 0.01 -3.27
N THR A 80 2.98 0.08 -4.57
CA THR A 80 3.71 1.19 -5.20
C THR A 80 2.96 2.51 -5.02
N ILE A 81 1.65 2.51 -5.29
CA ILE A 81 0.79 3.69 -5.11
C ILE A 81 0.78 4.14 -3.64
N ALA A 82 0.67 3.20 -2.69
CA ALA A 82 0.66 3.51 -1.26
C ALA A 82 1.98 4.13 -0.78
N VAL A 83 3.12 3.58 -1.22
CA VAL A 83 4.45 4.13 -0.91
C VAL A 83 4.63 5.51 -1.53
N GLY A 84 4.20 5.72 -2.77
CA GLY A 84 4.24 7.04 -3.43
C GLY A 84 3.46 8.10 -2.64
N ARG A 85 2.22 7.80 -2.27
CA ARG A 85 1.39 8.70 -1.44
C ARG A 85 2.02 9.01 -0.09
N GLU A 86 2.70 8.06 0.53
CA GLU A 86 3.38 8.27 1.80
C GLU A 86 4.65 9.13 1.63
N ILE A 87 5.40 8.96 0.54
CA ILE A 87 6.52 9.85 0.20
C ILE A 87 6.03 11.27 -0.04
N ASP A 88 4.92 11.44 -0.74
CA ASP A 88 4.28 12.75 -0.93
C ASP A 88 3.91 13.36 0.42
N ARG A 89 3.24 12.59 1.30
CA ARG A 89 2.88 13.02 2.66
C ARG A 89 4.11 13.50 3.45
N LEU A 90 5.22 12.76 3.42
CA LEU A 90 6.48 13.14 4.08
C LEU A 90 7.06 14.43 3.48
N THR A 91 7.00 14.57 2.16
CA THR A 91 7.46 15.77 1.45
C THR A 91 6.63 17.00 1.83
N TYR A 92 5.30 16.87 1.89
CA TYR A 92 4.40 17.94 2.34
C TYR A 92 4.63 18.30 3.80
N SER A 93 4.77 17.31 4.68
CA SER A 93 5.03 17.53 6.12
C SER A 93 6.34 18.29 6.36
N ARG A 94 7.38 18.02 5.56
CA ARG A 94 8.65 18.77 5.66
C ARG A 94 8.53 20.21 5.14
N ARG A 95 7.71 20.45 4.11
CA ARG A 95 7.51 21.79 3.54
C ARG A 95 6.61 22.67 4.40
N ARG A 96 5.73 22.08 5.21
CA ARG A 96 4.93 22.77 6.22
C ARG A 96 5.20 22.18 7.61
N PRO A 97 6.27 22.60 8.30
CA PRO A 97 6.52 22.18 9.67
C PRO A 97 5.40 22.61 10.65
N ASP A 98 4.60 23.62 10.30
CA ASP A 98 3.60 24.27 11.18
C ASP A 98 2.13 24.00 10.79
N GLY A 99 1.80 22.79 10.33
CA GLY A 99 0.43 22.39 10.03
C GLY A 99 -0.33 21.78 11.21
N ALA A 100 -0.02 22.18 12.46
CA ALA A 100 -0.71 21.72 13.65
C ALA A 100 -1.62 22.82 14.21
N ALA A 101 -2.90 22.46 14.35
CA ALA A 101 -4.05 23.20 14.90
C ALA A 101 -4.75 24.18 13.95
#